data_AF-A0A444Z5M0-F1
#
_entry.id   AF-A0A444Z5M0-F1
#
_cell.length_a   1.000
_cell.length_b   1.000
_cell.length_c   1.000
_cell.angle_alpha   90.00
_cell.angle_beta   90.00
_cell.angle_gamma   90.00
#
_symmetry.space_group_name_H-M   'P 1'
#
loop_
_entity.id
_entity.type
_entity.pdbx_description
1 polymer ?
#
loop_
_entity_poly.entity_id
_entity_poly.type
_entity_poly.pdbx_seq_one_letter_code
_entity_poly.pdbx_strand_id
1 'polypeptide(L)'
;MGGKAPKGILTNQCASMQRAIEACIPTTIHRWCIWHIMKKIPSKLNRYKAHIEIEQEMSHVVWNSHTKESFDRNWNDFLLKYGLVDNKWLLELFEDRHIWIPIYLDHHFWAGMRSTQRSESMYSFLNKFITRNSSLIQFVKQYDNCLGSREQRERERESDAEDFYMVIPCATKSSIEAKFQDVYTHKKFR
;
A
#
# COMPACT_ATOMS: atom_id res chain seq x y z
N MET A 1 18.37 -3.83 -10.43
CA MET A 1 18.72 -2.48 -9.94
C MET A 1 20.23 -2.42 -9.77
N GLY A 2 20.96 -1.59 -10.50
CA GLY A 2 22.43 -1.60 -10.59
C GLY A 2 23.18 -1.16 -9.33
N GLY A 3 23.04 -1.90 -8.23
CA GLY A 3 23.81 -1.72 -6.98
C GLY A 3 23.50 -0.47 -6.16
N LYS A 4 22.59 0.40 -6.61
CA LYS A 4 22.22 1.63 -5.91
C LYS A 4 21.13 1.39 -4.87
N ALA A 5 21.34 1.91 -3.67
CA ALA A 5 20.33 1.91 -2.61
C ALA A 5 19.07 2.67 -3.05
N PRO A 6 17.86 2.20 -2.66
CA PRO A 6 16.63 2.92 -2.94
C PRO A 6 16.61 4.26 -2.21
N LYS A 7 15.96 5.28 -2.78
CA LYS A 7 15.79 6.58 -2.12
C LYS A 7 14.88 6.47 -0.89
N GLY A 8 13.82 5.66 -0.97
CA GLY A 8 12.90 5.43 0.13
C GLY A 8 12.40 4.00 0.14
N ILE A 9 12.12 3.50 1.34
CA ILE A 9 11.55 2.18 1.57
C ILE A 9 10.35 2.28 2.51
N LEU A 10 9.29 1.56 2.17
CA LEU A 10 8.07 1.51 2.96
C LEU A 10 7.90 0.10 3.51
N THR A 11 7.80 -0.04 4.83
CA THR A 11 7.61 -1.34 5.48
C THR A 11 6.49 -1.29 6.50
N ASN A 12 6.05 -2.45 6.98
CA ASN A 12 5.21 -2.51 8.16
C ASN A 12 6.01 -2.09 9.41
N GLN A 13 5.30 -1.77 10.48
CA GLN A 13 5.89 -1.52 11.80
C GLN A 13 6.60 -2.78 12.30
N CYS A 14 7.93 -2.79 12.21
CA CYS A 14 8.77 -3.94 12.53
C CYS A 14 10.19 -3.48 12.92
N ALA A 15 10.55 -3.64 14.20
CA ALA A 15 11.82 -3.18 14.74
C ALA A 15 13.04 -3.88 14.11
N SER A 16 12.92 -5.15 13.72
CA SER A 16 14.02 -5.86 13.05
C SER A 16 14.27 -5.33 11.64
N MET A 17 13.21 -5.05 10.87
CA MET A 17 13.32 -4.42 9.55
C MET A 17 13.93 -3.03 9.65
N GLN A 18 13.49 -2.23 10.62
CA GLN A 18 14.07 -0.90 10.86
C GLN A 18 15.57 -0.97 11.12
N ARG A 19 16.00 -1.79 12.08
CA ARG A 19 17.44 -1.98 12.38
C ARG A 19 18.22 -2.49 11.17
N ALA A 20 17.65 -3.41 10.39
CA ALA A 20 18.30 -3.93 9.20
C ALA A 20 18.45 -2.86 8.10
N ILE A 21 17.45 -1.99 7.91
CA ILE A 21 17.51 -0.88 6.97
C ILE A 21 18.57 0.13 7.41
N GLU A 22 18.57 0.51 8.69
CA GLU A 22 19.57 1.41 9.28
C GLU A 22 21.00 0.87 9.14
N ALA A 23 21.19 -0.44 9.28
CA ALA A 23 22.50 -1.08 9.16
C ALA A 23 22.96 -1.27 7.70
N CYS A 24 22.08 -1.76 6.81
CA CYS A 24 22.46 -2.20 5.47
C CYS A 24 22.35 -1.09 4.42
N ILE A 25 21.41 -0.15 4.58
CA ILE A 25 21.12 0.93 3.63
C ILE A 25 20.84 2.25 4.38
N PRO A 26 21.80 2.78 5.16
CA PRO A 26 21.59 3.92 6.06
C PRO A 26 21.15 5.21 5.36
N THR A 27 21.41 5.36 4.07
CA THR A 27 21.00 6.52 3.27
C THR A 27 19.57 6.44 2.75
N THR A 28 18.91 5.28 2.90
CA THR A 28 17.53 5.08 2.46
C THR A 28 16.57 5.64 3.50
N ILE A 29 15.65 6.50 3.06
CA ILE A 29 14.60 7.02 3.94
C ILE A 29 13.60 5.91 4.25
N HIS A 30 13.48 5.58 5.52
CA HIS A 30 12.53 4.57 6.00
C HIS A 30 11.20 5.21 6.39
N ARG A 31 10.10 4.62 5.91
CA ARG A 31 8.74 4.99 6.29
C ARG A 31 7.94 3.75 6.70
N TRP A 32 7.15 3.88 7.76
CA TRP A 32 6.14 2.89 8.07
C TRP A 32 4.88 3.05 7.23
N CYS A 33 4.28 1.90 6.92
CA CYS A 33 3.05 1.78 6.19
C CYS A 33 1.88 2.30 7.02
N ILE A 34 1.48 3.55 6.75
CA ILE A 34 0.36 4.21 7.40
C ILE A 34 -0.93 3.39 7.26
N TRP A 35 -1.19 2.76 6.12
CA TRP A 35 -2.37 1.89 5.96
C TRP A 35 -2.42 0.76 6.99
N HIS A 36 -1.30 0.08 7.23
CA HIS A 36 -1.23 -0.99 8.24
C HIS A 36 -1.40 -0.45 9.66
N ILE A 37 -0.91 0.77 9.95
CA ILE A 37 -1.13 1.44 11.24
C ILE A 37 -2.62 1.75 11.41
N MET A 38 -3.25 2.38 10.41
CA MET A 38 -4.68 2.72 10.45
C MET A 38 -5.55 1.46 10.61
N LYS A 39 -5.19 0.35 9.96
CA LYS A 39 -5.92 -0.93 10.09
C LYS A 39 -5.86 -1.53 11.49
N LYS A 40 -4.87 -1.19 12.32
CA LYS A 40 -4.78 -1.66 13.71
C LYS A 40 -5.75 -0.90 14.63
N ILE A 41 -6.12 0.34 14.30
CA ILE A 41 -6.91 1.23 15.16
C ILE A 41 -8.18 0.55 15.69
N PRO A 42 -9.04 -0.08 14.86
CA PRO A 42 -10.28 -0.67 15.36
C PRO A 42 -10.02 -1.73 16.42
N SER A 43 -9.04 -2.61 16.20
CA SER A 43 -8.69 -3.64 17.18
C SER A 43 -7.99 -3.11 18.44
N LYS A 44 -7.30 -1.97 18.35
CA LYS A 44 -6.60 -1.35 19.47
C LYS A 44 -7.53 -0.51 20.35
N LEU A 45 -8.59 0.05 19.77
CA LEU A 45 -9.48 1.01 20.41
C LEU A 45 -10.94 0.53 20.53
N ASN A 46 -11.28 -0.70 20.13
CA ASN A 46 -12.62 -1.28 20.27
C ASN A 46 -13.19 -1.31 21.70
N ARG A 47 -12.33 -1.23 22.73
CA ARG A 47 -12.75 -1.22 24.14
C ARG A 47 -13.37 0.10 24.58
N TYR A 48 -13.19 1.18 23.81
CA TYR A 48 -13.73 2.49 24.14
C TYR A 48 -15.16 2.62 23.59
N LYS A 49 -16.08 3.18 24.37
CA LYS A 49 -17.49 3.30 23.97
C LYS A 49 -17.67 4.06 22.66
N ALA A 50 -16.88 5.12 22.46
CA ALA A 50 -16.89 5.98 21.27
C ALA A 50 -15.86 5.56 20.20
N HIS A 51 -15.62 4.24 20.02
CA HIS A 51 -14.55 3.77 19.13
C HIS A 51 -14.71 4.23 17.68
N ILE A 52 -15.94 4.34 17.16
CA ILE A 52 -16.21 4.81 15.80
C ILE A 52 -15.80 6.27 15.65
N GLU A 53 -16.17 7.12 16.60
CA GLU A 53 -15.82 8.54 16.61
C GLU A 53 -14.31 8.73 16.81
N ILE A 54 -13.69 7.92 17.67
CA ILE A 54 -12.24 7.90 17.88
C ILE A 54 -11.50 7.56 16.58
N GLU A 55 -11.95 6.53 15.85
CA GLU A 55 -11.36 6.13 14.56
C GLU A 55 -11.46 7.24 13.51
N GLN A 56 -12.60 7.91 13.44
CA GLN A 56 -12.84 9.02 12.52
C GLN A 56 -11.98 10.24 12.86
N GLU A 57 -11.95 10.66 14.13
CA GLU A 57 -11.15 11.79 14.59
C GLU A 57 -9.65 11.52 14.42
N MET A 58 -9.18 10.32 14.78
CA MET A 58 -7.77 9.95 14.57
C MET A 58 -7.40 10.02 13.08
N SER A 59 -8.28 9.54 12.20
CA SER A 59 -8.09 9.65 10.75
C SER A 59 -8.02 11.12 10.32
N HIS A 60 -8.92 11.96 10.82
CA HIS A 60 -8.93 13.39 10.54
C HIS A 60 -7.61 14.07 10.96
N VAL A 61 -7.15 13.83 12.20
CA VAL A 61 -5.89 14.38 12.72
C VAL A 61 -4.68 13.95 11.86
N VAL A 62 -4.62 12.67 11.48
CA VAL A 62 -3.50 12.12 10.70
C VAL A 62 -3.44 12.67 9.27
N TRP A 63 -4.60 12.84 8.62
CA TRP A 63 -4.65 13.17 7.19
C TRP A 63 -4.78 14.68 6.90
N ASN A 64 -5.36 15.46 7.81
CA ASN A 64 -5.72 16.85 7.56
C ASN A 64 -4.85 17.86 8.33
N SER A 65 -3.73 17.41 8.89
CA SER A 65 -2.75 18.31 9.50
C SER A 65 -1.84 18.94 8.44
N HIS A 66 -1.68 20.26 8.49
CA HIS A 66 -0.97 21.04 7.46
C HIS A 66 0.43 21.48 7.91
N THR A 67 0.72 21.43 9.22
CA THR A 67 2.05 21.66 9.79
C THR A 67 2.32 20.67 10.91
N LYS A 68 3.59 20.44 11.25
CA LYS A 68 4.01 19.55 12.34
C LYS A 68 3.42 20.02 13.68
N GLU A 69 3.40 21.33 13.92
CA GLU A 69 2.85 21.94 15.13
C GLU A 69 1.32 21.79 15.18
N SER A 70 0.63 21.91 14.04
CA SER A 70 -0.81 21.66 13.98
C SER A 70 -1.14 20.20 14.27
N PHE A 71 -0.33 19.26 13.77
CA PHE A 71 -0.49 17.84 14.06
C PHE A 71 -0.30 17.56 15.55
N ASP A 72 0.81 18.02 16.15
CA ASP A 72 1.12 17.75 17.55
C ASP A 72 0.02 18.29 18.48
N ARG A 73 -0.50 19.50 18.19
CA ARG A 73 -1.64 20.07 18.94
C ARG A 73 -2.91 19.26 18.74
N ASN A 74 -3.32 19.00 17.51
CA ASN A 74 -4.55 18.27 17.20
C ASN A 74 -4.52 16.84 17.75
N TRP A 75 -3.35 16.19 17.74
CA TRP A 75 -3.15 14.88 18.34
C TRP A 75 -3.32 14.92 19.86
N ASN A 76 -2.73 15.91 20.53
CA ASN A 76 -2.90 16.08 21.96
C ASN A 76 -4.36 16.37 22.35
N ASP A 77 -5.04 17.25 21.61
CA ASP A 77 -6.46 17.56 21.82
C ASP A 77 -7.34 16.32 21.62
N PHE A 78 -7.04 15.49 20.61
CA PHE A 78 -7.67 14.20 20.40
C PHE A 78 -7.46 13.25 21.59
N LEU A 79 -6.23 13.13 22.11
CA LEU A 79 -5.95 12.27 23.25
C LEU A 79 -6.72 12.73 24.51
N LEU A 80 -6.77 14.03 24.76
CA LEU A 80 -7.49 14.61 25.91
C LEU A 80 -9.01 14.40 25.79
N LYS A 81 -9.58 14.71 24.60
CA LYS A 81 -11.02 14.59 24.31
C LYS A 81 -11.58 13.20 24.62
N TYR A 82 -10.81 12.15 24.34
CA TYR A 82 -11.26 10.77 24.49
C TYR A 82 -10.62 10.04 25.69
N GLY A 83 -9.87 10.73 26.55
CA GLY A 83 -9.20 10.12 27.71
C GLY A 83 -8.19 9.04 27.33
N LEU A 84 -7.44 9.27 26.25
CA LEU A 84 -6.49 8.33 25.65
C LEU A 84 -5.02 8.62 26.02
N VAL A 85 -4.77 9.62 26.87
CA VAL A 85 -3.42 10.09 27.23
C VAL A 85 -2.53 8.95 27.75
N ASP A 86 -3.07 8.06 28.59
CA ASP A 86 -2.32 6.94 29.18
C ASP A 86 -2.26 5.69 28.27
N ASN A 87 -2.77 5.78 27.03
CA ASN A 87 -2.75 4.66 26.10
C ASN A 87 -1.33 4.43 25.56
N LYS A 88 -0.64 3.45 26.16
CA LYS A 88 0.72 3.06 25.79
C LYS A 88 0.95 2.89 24.28
N TRP A 89 -0.01 2.30 23.55
CA TRP A 89 0.15 2.10 22.11
C TRP A 89 0.10 3.42 21.32
N LEU A 90 -0.74 4.37 21.73
CA LEU A 90 -0.81 5.70 21.11
C LEU A 90 0.40 6.56 21.47
N LEU A 91 0.93 6.42 22.69
CA LEU A 91 2.17 7.06 23.11
C LEU A 91 3.35 6.58 22.25
N GLU A 92 3.57 5.27 22.16
CA GLU A 92 4.61 4.68 21.30
C GLU A 92 4.46 5.13 19.84
N LEU A 93 3.22 5.13 19.33
CA LEU A 93 2.94 5.55 17.96
C LEU A 93 3.24 7.05 17.73
N PHE A 94 3.03 7.90 18.74
CA PHE A 94 3.32 9.32 18.67
C PHE A 94 4.83 9.62 18.73
N GLU A 95 5.60 8.87 19.52
CA GLU A 95 7.07 8.98 19.52
C GLU A 95 7.63 8.71 18.12
N ASP A 96 7.08 7.70 17.44
CA ASP A 96 7.44 7.33 16.08
C ASP A 96 6.79 8.20 14.99
N ARG A 97 6.12 9.33 15.32
CA ARG A 97 5.40 10.16 14.33
C ARG A 97 6.24 10.56 13.11
N HIS A 98 7.53 10.76 13.30
CA HIS A 98 8.48 11.15 12.26
C HIS A 98 8.67 10.10 11.14
N ILE A 99 8.35 8.82 11.38
CA ILE A 99 8.49 7.74 10.39
C ILE A 99 7.17 7.29 9.76
N TRP A 100 6.00 7.82 10.16
CA TRP A 100 4.71 7.39 9.58
C TRP A 100 3.71 8.50 9.29
N ILE A 101 3.79 9.64 9.99
CA ILE A 101 2.86 10.76 9.79
C ILE A 101 3.21 11.50 8.49
N PRO A 102 2.22 11.74 7.60
CA PRO A 102 2.47 12.41 6.32
C PRO A 102 3.17 13.76 6.44
N ILE A 103 2.75 14.62 7.38
CA ILE A 103 3.32 15.98 7.51
C ILE A 103 4.78 15.98 8.01
N TYR A 104 5.26 14.89 8.59
CA TYR A 104 6.67 14.73 8.95
C TYR A 104 7.55 14.22 7.80
N LEU A 105 6.89 13.73 6.73
CA LEU A 105 7.52 13.05 5.60
C LEU A 105 7.29 13.78 4.27
N ASP A 106 6.72 14.98 4.32
CA ASP A 106 6.30 15.82 3.19
C ASP A 106 7.50 16.33 2.35
N HIS A 107 8.69 16.39 2.95
CA HIS A 107 9.94 16.73 2.29
C HIS A 107 10.43 15.66 1.30
N HIS A 108 9.75 14.50 1.21
CA HIS A 108 10.12 13.40 0.31
C HIS A 108 8.95 13.03 -0.61
N PHE A 109 9.25 12.85 -1.90
CA PHE A 109 8.25 12.43 -2.88
C PHE A 109 7.98 10.93 -2.80
N TRP A 110 6.77 10.56 -2.37
CA TRP A 110 6.34 9.16 -2.22
C TRP A 110 5.43 8.66 -3.34
N ALA A 111 5.23 9.42 -4.42
CA ALA A 111 4.34 9.03 -5.54
C ALA A 111 2.94 8.53 -5.11
N GLY A 112 2.38 9.11 -4.03
CA GLY A 112 1.09 8.69 -3.49
C GLY A 112 1.11 7.34 -2.74
N MET A 113 2.27 6.71 -2.54
CA MET A 113 2.38 5.45 -1.80
C MET A 113 1.99 5.65 -0.33
N ARG A 114 0.88 5.02 0.06
CA ARG A 114 0.33 5.00 1.43
C ARG A 114 0.31 3.60 2.03
N SER A 115 0.48 2.58 1.19
CA SER A 115 0.46 1.18 1.57
C SER A 115 1.64 0.43 0.96
N THR A 116 1.92 -0.78 1.43
CA THR A 116 2.88 -1.67 0.75
C THR A 116 2.18 -2.33 -0.44
N GLN A 117 1.59 -1.53 -1.34
CA GLN A 117 0.59 -1.96 -2.31
C GLN A 117 1.03 -3.17 -3.15
N ARG A 118 2.32 -3.24 -3.51
CA ARG A 118 2.90 -4.39 -4.22
C ARG A 118 2.92 -5.66 -3.38
N SER A 119 3.34 -5.61 -2.11
CA SER A 119 3.34 -6.80 -1.26
C SER A 119 1.93 -7.17 -0.78
N GLU A 120 1.03 -6.20 -0.62
CA GLU A 120 -0.38 -6.44 -0.30
C GLU A 120 -1.11 -7.16 -1.44
N SER A 121 -0.87 -6.75 -2.69
CA SER A 121 -1.38 -7.44 -3.88
C SER A 121 -0.86 -8.87 -3.95
N MET A 122 0.46 -9.06 -3.73
CA MET A 122 1.05 -10.40 -3.72
C MET A 122 0.49 -11.26 -2.58
N TYR A 123 0.34 -10.70 -1.38
CA TYR A 123 -0.26 -11.37 -0.24
C TYR A 123 -1.72 -11.78 -0.51
N SER A 124 -2.52 -10.88 -1.11
CA SER A 124 -3.90 -11.18 -1.51
C SER A 124 -3.96 -12.30 -2.56
N PHE A 125 -3.03 -12.31 -3.51
CA PHE A 125 -2.92 -13.37 -4.50
C PHE A 125 -2.55 -14.71 -3.86
N LEU A 126 -1.53 -14.75 -2.99
CA LEU A 126 -1.08 -15.95 -2.29
C LEU A 126 -2.16 -16.53 -1.38
N ASN A 127 -2.93 -15.70 -0.68
CA ASN A 127 -4.02 -16.16 0.19
C ASN A 127 -5.15 -16.89 -0.55
N LYS A 128 -5.23 -16.81 -1.89
CA LYS A 128 -6.16 -17.63 -2.68
C LYS A 128 -5.76 -19.11 -2.71
N PHE A 129 -4.48 -19.40 -2.47
CA PHE A 129 -3.90 -20.73 -2.56
C PHE A 129 -3.45 -21.26 -1.18
N ILE A 130 -3.01 -20.35 -0.30
CA ILE A 130 -2.38 -20.70 0.98
C ILE A 130 -3.26 -20.21 2.12
N THR A 131 -3.54 -21.10 3.07
CA THR A 131 -4.28 -20.77 4.30
C THR A 131 -3.37 -20.87 5.52
N ARG A 132 -3.76 -20.22 6.63
CA ARG A 132 -3.00 -20.24 7.90
C ARG A 132 -2.74 -21.64 8.44
N ASN A 133 -3.57 -22.62 8.08
CA ASN A 133 -3.48 -24.01 8.53
C ASN A 133 -2.79 -24.93 7.53
N SER A 134 -2.20 -24.40 6.45
CA SER A 134 -1.49 -25.21 5.45
C SER A 134 -0.21 -25.77 6.06
N SER A 135 -0.01 -27.08 5.94
CA SER A 135 1.28 -27.71 6.29
C SER A 135 2.38 -27.25 5.34
N LEU A 136 3.66 -27.43 5.72
CA LEU A 136 4.77 -27.05 4.86
C LEU A 136 4.74 -27.77 3.49
N ILE A 137 4.33 -29.04 3.47
CA ILE A 137 4.18 -29.81 2.23
C ILE A 137 3.05 -29.24 1.37
N GLN A 138 1.93 -28.86 1.98
CA GLN A 138 0.83 -28.21 1.28
C GLN A 138 1.26 -26.83 0.76
N PHE A 139 2.03 -26.08 1.53
CA PHE A 139 2.58 -24.79 1.13
C PHE A 139 3.40 -24.91 -0.15
N VAL A 140 4.35 -25.86 -0.23
CA VAL A 140 5.19 -26.04 -1.43
C VAL A 140 4.33 -26.33 -2.67
N LYS A 141 3.39 -27.28 -2.55
CA LYS A 141 2.47 -27.61 -3.66
C LYS A 141 1.60 -26.43 -4.09
N GLN A 142 1.06 -25.68 -3.12
CA GLN A 142 0.22 -24.53 -3.41
C GLN A 142 1.01 -23.34 -3.95
N TYR A 143 2.28 -23.21 -3.57
CA TYR A 143 3.18 -22.21 -4.13
C TYR A 143 3.45 -22.47 -5.61
N ASP A 144 3.73 -23.72 -6.01
CA ASP A 144 3.90 -24.09 -7.42
C ASP A 144 2.63 -23.80 -8.25
N ASN A 145 1.46 -24.16 -7.72
CA ASN A 145 0.17 -23.83 -8.34
C ASN A 145 -0.04 -22.32 -8.49
N CYS A 146 0.35 -21.56 -7.46
CA CYS A 146 0.26 -20.10 -7.44
C CYS A 146 1.15 -19.48 -8.53
N LEU A 147 2.37 -20.00 -8.70
CA LEU A 147 3.28 -19.59 -9.77
C LEU A 147 2.70 -19.91 -11.15
N GLY A 148 2.24 -21.15 -11.37
CA GLY A 148 1.65 -21.54 -12.66
C GLY A 148 0.42 -20.69 -13.03
N SER A 149 -0.44 -20.39 -12.06
CA SER A 149 -1.60 -19.49 -12.28
C SER A 149 -1.17 -18.06 -12.63
N ARG A 150 -0.07 -17.58 -12.05
CA ARG A 150 0.44 -16.24 -12.34
C ARG A 150 1.06 -16.17 -13.73
N GLU A 151 1.91 -17.12 -14.08
CA GLU A 151 2.51 -17.21 -15.41
C GLU A 151 1.45 -17.29 -16.50
N GLN A 152 0.39 -18.08 -16.26
CA GLN A 152 -0.72 -18.18 -17.20
C GLN A 152 -1.42 -16.83 -17.40
N ARG A 153 -1.69 -16.10 -16.31
CA ARG A 153 -2.30 -14.76 -16.40
C ARG A 153 -1.37 -13.73 -17.03
N GLU A 154 -0.06 -13.86 -16.86
CA GLU A 154 0.93 -12.99 -17.53
C GLU A 154 0.91 -13.26 -19.04
N ARG A 155 0.91 -14.54 -19.48
CA ARG A 155 0.76 -14.90 -20.90
C ARG A 155 -0.56 -14.42 -21.51
N GLU A 156 -1.68 -14.56 -20.80
CA GLU A 156 -2.98 -14.05 -21.26
C GLU A 156 -2.94 -12.54 -21.46
N ARG A 157 -2.33 -11.79 -20.53
CA ARG A 157 -2.19 -10.33 -20.66
C ARG A 157 -1.27 -9.92 -21.82
N GLU A 158 -0.20 -10.68 -22.06
CA GLU A 158 0.67 -10.46 -23.21
C GLU A 158 -0.09 -10.69 -24.51
N SER A 159 -0.85 -11.79 -24.61
CA SER A 159 -1.73 -12.06 -25.75
C SER A 159 -2.77 -10.97 -25.95
N ASP A 160 -3.47 -10.55 -24.89
CA ASP A 160 -4.46 -9.46 -24.96
C ASP A 160 -3.79 -8.16 -25.46
N ALA A 161 -2.61 -7.83 -24.94
CA ALA A 161 -1.88 -6.63 -25.33
C ALA A 161 -1.41 -6.68 -26.79
N GLU A 162 -0.96 -7.85 -27.27
CA GLU A 162 -0.66 -8.07 -28.68
C GLU A 162 -1.91 -7.92 -29.56
N ASP A 163 -3.06 -8.45 -29.13
CA ASP A 163 -4.34 -8.29 -29.81
C ASP A 163 -4.74 -6.81 -29.89
N PHE A 164 -4.62 -6.04 -28.79
CA PHE A 164 -4.87 -4.59 -28.79
C PHE A 164 -3.92 -3.81 -29.71
N TYR A 165 -2.69 -4.29 -29.89
CA TYR A 165 -1.70 -3.67 -30.79
C TYR A 165 -1.97 -4.00 -32.27
N MET A 166 -2.68 -5.10 -32.55
CA MET A 166 -3.05 -5.53 -33.89
C MET A 166 -4.43 -5.02 -34.33
N VAL A 167 -5.41 -5.00 -33.42
CA VAL A 167 -6.80 -4.61 -33.69
C VAL A 167 -7.41 -3.93 -32.46
N ILE A 168 -7.71 -2.63 -32.56
CA ILE A 168 -8.44 -1.90 -31.51
C ILE A 168 -9.92 -2.29 -31.61
N PRO A 169 -10.54 -2.94 -30.61
CA PRO A 169 -11.95 -3.34 -30.69
C PRO A 169 -12.87 -2.11 -30.82
N CYS A 170 -13.91 -2.20 -31.65
CA CYS A 170 -14.95 -1.18 -31.69
C CYS A 170 -15.73 -1.20 -30.36
N ALA A 171 -15.93 -0.03 -29.76
CA ALA A 171 -16.71 0.11 -28.54
C ALA A 171 -18.21 -0.09 -28.79
N THR A 172 -18.66 0.15 -30.02
CA THR A 172 -20.04 0.00 -30.47
C THR A 172 -20.12 -0.74 -31.81
N LYS A 173 -21.34 -1.15 -32.20
CA LYS A 173 -21.60 -1.75 -33.53
C LYS A 173 -21.79 -0.68 -34.63
N SER A 174 -21.28 0.53 -34.43
CA SER A 174 -21.40 1.61 -35.41
C SER A 174 -20.56 1.34 -36.65
N SER A 175 -21.15 1.58 -37.82
CA SER A 175 -20.44 1.46 -39.11
C SER A 175 -19.28 2.45 -39.25
N ILE A 176 -19.30 3.55 -38.48
CA ILE A 176 -18.23 4.54 -38.44
C ILE A 176 -17.02 3.97 -37.69
N GLU A 177 -17.23 3.35 -36.52
CA GLU A 177 -16.14 2.74 -35.74
C GLU A 177 -15.45 1.61 -36.50
N ALA A 178 -16.23 0.76 -37.18
CA ALA A 178 -15.69 -0.32 -38.02
C ALA A 178 -14.79 0.22 -39.15
N LYS A 179 -15.18 1.34 -39.78
CA LYS A 179 -14.34 2.02 -40.78
C LYS A 179 -13.08 2.63 -40.17
N PHE A 180 -13.16 3.20 -38.96
CA PHE A 180 -11.98 3.73 -38.28
C PHE A 180 -11.00 2.63 -37.88
N GLN A 181 -11.49 1.49 -37.39
CA GLN A 181 -10.68 0.32 -37.05
C GLN A 181 -9.90 -0.22 -38.27
N ASP A 182 -10.52 -0.25 -39.46
CA ASP A 182 -9.88 -0.68 -40.71
C ASP A 182 -8.80 0.32 -41.21
N VAL A 183 -9.06 1.63 -41.07
CA VAL A 183 -8.22 2.69 -41.64
C VAL A 183 -7.08 3.16 -40.72
N TYR A 184 -7.24 3.03 -39.39
CA TYR A 184 -6.27 3.42 -38.37
C TYR A 184 -5.58 2.20 -37.75
N THR A 185 -4.59 1.66 -38.45
CA THR A 185 -3.69 0.64 -37.91
C THR A 185 -2.43 1.29 -37.31
N HIS A 186 -1.85 0.68 -36.28
CA HIS A 186 -0.64 1.19 -35.60
C HIS A 186 0.57 1.39 -36.53
N LYS A 187 0.53 0.88 -37.77
CA LYS A 187 1.51 1.17 -38.84
C LYS A 187 1.56 2.65 -39.26
N LYS A 188 0.51 3.44 -39.03
CA LYS A 188 0.50 4.89 -39.34
C LYS A 188 1.24 5.77 -38.33
N PHE A 189 1.57 5.24 -37.15
CA PHE A 189 2.19 6.00 -36.04
C PHE A 189 3.66 5.62 -35.78
N ARG A 190 4.30 4.99 -36.76
CA ARG A 190 5.76 4.77 -36.79
C ARG A 190 6.44 5.92 -37.52
#